data_AF-A0A899NE06-F1
#
_entry.id   AF-A0A899NE06-F1
#
_cell.length_a   1.000
_cell.length_b   1.000
_cell.length_c   1.000
_cell.angle_alpha   90.00
_cell.angle_beta   90.00
_cell.angle_gamma   90.00
#
_symmetry.space_group_name_H-M   'P 1'
#
loop_
_entity.id
_entity.type
_entity.pdbx_description
1 polymer ?
#
loop_
_entity_poly.entity_id
_entity_poly.type
_entity_poly.pdbx_seq_one_letter_code
_entity_poly.pdbx_strand_id
1 'polypeptide(L)'
;MQLTLQIVITDESGSSRTEELMTIQKSGETRNDIGLSVSESKLLLNTVQQSVVQLQADEYTQHHIRCPHCLAARRIKGKQKIRYRTLFGVIPVSGLRVYRCRCEESDTKTVSLLSDWAGDYSHPALKYIETRWASMIS
;
A
#
# COMPACT_ATOMS: atom_id res chain seq x y z
N MET A 1 13.61 -27.18 2.93
CA MET A 1 13.01 -26.68 1.67
C MET A 1 12.92 -25.16 1.72
N GLN A 2 13.35 -24.49 0.66
CA GLN A 2 13.23 -23.04 0.51
C GLN A 2 12.16 -22.73 -0.54
N LEU A 3 11.23 -21.82 -0.21
CA LEU A 3 10.18 -21.34 -1.09
C LEU A 3 10.39 -19.84 -1.32
N THR A 4 10.52 -19.42 -2.57
CA THR A 4 10.66 -18.00 -2.92
C THR A 4 9.39 -17.54 -3.62
N LEU A 5 8.83 -16.43 -3.11
CA LEU A 5 7.62 -15.82 -3.65
C LEU A 5 8.00 -14.61 -4.47
N GLN A 6 7.52 -14.59 -5.71
CA GLN A 6 7.74 -13.50 -6.64
C GLN A 6 6.40 -12.94 -7.10
N ILE A 7 6.37 -11.64 -7.36
CA ILE A 7 5.27 -10.97 -8.06
C ILE A 7 5.73 -10.65 -9.47
N VAL A 8 4.86 -10.93 -10.45
CA VAL A 8 5.05 -10.48 -11.82
C VAL A 8 4.11 -9.30 -12.06
N ILE A 9 4.67 -8.17 -12.42
CA ILE A 9 3.95 -6.92 -12.66
C ILE A 9 4.03 -6.65 -14.17
N THR A 10 2.87 -6.58 -14.80
CA THR A 10 2.73 -6.28 -16.23
C THR A 10 2.08 -4.92 -16.38
N ASP A 11 2.71 -4.02 -17.15
CA ASP A 11 2.16 -2.71 -17.45
C ASP A 11 1.20 -2.75 -18.66
N GLU A 12 0.57 -1.61 -18.96
CA GLU A 12 -0.38 -1.48 -20.08
C GLU A 12 0.27 -1.74 -21.46
N SER A 13 1.60 -1.62 -21.56
CA SER A 13 2.33 -1.92 -22.80
C SER A 13 2.63 -3.42 -22.99
N GLY A 14 2.28 -4.25 -21.99
CA GLY A 14 2.60 -5.67 -21.95
C GLY A 14 4.01 -5.97 -21.46
N SER A 15 4.79 -4.95 -21.10
CA SER A 15 6.11 -5.15 -20.49
C SER A 15 5.94 -5.71 -19.09
N SER A 16 6.66 -6.77 -18.78
CA SER A 16 6.56 -7.46 -17.50
C SER A 16 7.89 -7.42 -16.76
N ARG A 17 7.83 -7.19 -15.45
CA ARG A 17 8.96 -7.32 -14.54
C ARG A 17 8.62 -8.23 -13.38
N THR A 18 9.60 -8.99 -12.91
CA THR A 18 9.47 -9.89 -11.76
C THR A 18 10.23 -9.32 -10.59
N GLU A 19 9.57 -9.25 -9.43
CA GLU A 19 10.16 -8.79 -8.18
C GLU A 19 10.04 -9.91 -7.13
N GLU A 20 11.14 -10.24 -6.45
CA GLU A 20 11.09 -11.13 -5.30
C GLU A 20 10.50 -10.40 -4.10
N LEU A 21 9.46 -10.98 -3.51
CA LEU A 21 8.78 -10.41 -2.35
C LEU A 21 9.33 -10.94 -1.04
N MET A 22 9.50 -12.26 -0.95
CA MET A 22 10.01 -12.91 0.24
C MET A 22 10.44 -14.34 -0.02
N THR A 23 11.21 -14.88 0.92
CA THR A 23 11.57 -16.28 0.97
C THR A 23 11.11 -16.90 2.30
N ILE A 24 10.56 -18.11 2.24
CA ILE A 24 10.09 -18.90 3.38
C ILE A 24 10.91 -20.19 3.47
N GLN A 25 11.38 -20.52 4.66
CA GLN A 25 12.11 -21.77 4.94
C GLN A 25 11.18 -22.77 5.63
N LYS A 26 11.18 -24.02 5.15
CA LYS A 26 10.34 -25.13 5.65
C LYS A 26 11.14 -26.41 5.82
N SER A 27 11.08 -27.04 6.99
CA SER A 27 11.68 -28.35 7.26
C SER A 27 10.77 -29.50 6.84
N GLY A 28 9.45 -29.39 7.07
CA GLY A 28 8.48 -30.46 6.79
C GLY A 28 8.60 -31.67 7.74
N GLU A 29 9.42 -31.56 8.78
CA GLU A 29 9.79 -32.66 9.69
C GLU A 29 8.77 -32.86 10.81
N THR A 30 8.06 -31.80 11.21
CA THR A 30 7.05 -31.85 12.26
C THR A 30 5.65 -31.58 11.71
N ARG A 31 4.62 -32.02 12.45
CA ARG A 31 3.22 -31.72 12.11
C ARG A 31 2.94 -30.22 12.00
N ASN A 32 3.67 -29.39 12.76
CA ASN A 32 3.55 -27.94 12.74
C ASN A 32 4.20 -27.31 11.50
N ASP A 33 5.05 -28.05 10.78
CA ASP A 33 5.70 -27.58 9.55
C ASP A 33 4.84 -27.81 8.30
N ILE A 34 3.72 -28.53 8.43
CA ILE A 34 2.79 -28.80 7.33
C ILE A 34 2.04 -27.51 6.98
N GLY A 35 2.18 -27.04 5.74
CA GLY A 35 1.54 -25.81 5.26
C GLY A 35 2.19 -24.54 5.81
N LEU A 36 1.48 -23.41 5.77
CA LEU A 36 1.92 -22.15 6.37
C LEU A 36 1.35 -22.01 7.77
N SER A 37 2.20 -21.65 8.73
CA SER A 37 1.76 -21.18 10.04
C SER A 37 0.96 -19.88 9.91
N VAL A 38 0.22 -19.53 10.96
CA VAL A 38 -0.51 -18.26 11.01
C VAL A 38 0.44 -17.07 10.86
N SER A 39 1.64 -17.13 11.45
CA SER A 39 2.66 -16.08 11.33
C SER A 39 3.17 -15.95 9.90
N GLU A 40 3.48 -17.06 9.23
CA GLU A 40 3.93 -17.04 7.84
C GLU A 40 2.82 -16.56 6.90
N SER A 41 1.58 -16.99 7.13
CA SER A 41 0.43 -16.57 6.33
C SER A 41 0.18 -15.07 6.44
N LYS A 42 0.26 -14.52 7.66
CA LYS A 42 0.14 -13.08 7.90
C LYS A 42 1.29 -12.31 7.25
N LEU A 43 2.53 -12.78 7.40
CA LEU A 43 3.70 -12.14 6.80
C LEU A 43 3.60 -12.14 5.26
N LEU A 44 3.23 -13.27 4.67
CA LEU A 44 3.02 -13.41 3.23
C LEU A 44 1.99 -12.39 2.73
N LEU A 45 0.80 -12.38 3.33
CA LEU A 45 -0.26 -11.47 2.90
C LEU A 45 0.12 -10.00 3.17
N ASN A 46 0.83 -9.70 4.25
CA ASN A 46 1.32 -8.35 4.52
C ASN A 46 2.31 -7.87 3.45
N THR A 47 3.29 -8.69 3.09
CA THR A 47 4.30 -8.39 2.07
C THR A 47 3.67 -8.19 0.69
N VAL A 48 2.78 -9.09 0.28
CA VAL A 48 2.03 -8.98 -0.99
C VAL A 48 1.20 -7.70 -0.99
N GLN A 49 0.47 -7.43 0.09
CA GLN A 49 -0.35 -6.22 0.21
C GLN A 49 0.50 -4.95 0.14
N GLN A 50 1.69 -4.93 0.76
CA GLN A 50 2.59 -3.79 0.67
C GLN A 50 3.01 -3.51 -0.78
N SER A 51 3.41 -4.54 -1.53
CA SER A 51 3.80 -4.39 -2.94
C SER A 51 2.64 -3.86 -3.78
N VAL A 52 1.45 -4.47 -3.68
CA VAL A 52 0.26 -4.05 -4.44
C VAL A 52 -0.15 -2.62 -4.13
N VAL A 53 -0.24 -2.26 -2.84
CA VAL A 53 -0.65 -0.91 -2.42
C VAL A 53 0.39 0.13 -2.83
N GLN A 54 1.68 -0.22 -2.81
CA GLN A 54 2.73 0.68 -3.29
C GLN A 54 2.61 0.96 -4.79
N LEU A 55 2.37 -0.08 -5.60
CA LEU A 55 2.17 0.09 -7.05
C LEU A 55 0.96 0.99 -7.35
N GLN A 56 -0.17 0.74 -6.68
CA GLN A 56 -1.37 1.57 -6.82
C GLN A 56 -1.14 3.01 -6.37
N ALA A 57 -0.39 3.20 -5.28
CA ALA A 57 -0.04 4.51 -4.76
C ALA A 57 0.85 5.30 -5.75
N ASP A 58 1.81 4.62 -6.39
CA ASP A 58 2.69 5.22 -7.40
C ASP A 58 1.91 5.61 -8.65
N GLU A 59 1.02 4.74 -9.13
CA GLU A 59 0.14 5.01 -10.26
C GLU A 59 -0.80 6.18 -9.95
N TYR A 60 -1.47 6.18 -8.80
CA TYR A 60 -2.33 7.28 -8.38
C TYR A 60 -1.54 8.60 -8.32
N THR A 61 -0.34 8.56 -7.72
CA THR A 61 0.53 9.73 -7.61
C THR A 61 0.89 10.30 -8.98
N GLN A 62 1.22 9.46 -9.96
CA GLN A 62 1.55 9.89 -11.32
C GLN A 62 0.37 10.60 -11.99
N HIS A 63 -0.83 10.04 -11.86
CA HIS A 63 -2.05 10.61 -12.44
C HIS A 63 -2.50 11.91 -11.76
N HIS A 64 -2.20 12.09 -10.47
CA HIS A 64 -2.70 13.21 -9.66
C HIS A 64 -1.63 14.24 -9.27
N ILE A 65 -0.42 14.16 -9.84
CA ILE A 65 0.65 15.11 -9.52
C ILE A 65 0.36 16.52 -10.02
N ARG A 66 -0.37 16.67 -11.13
CA ARG A 66 -0.77 17.96 -11.68
C ARG A 66 -1.92 18.57 -10.87
N CYS A 67 -2.10 19.88 -10.99
CA CYS A 67 -3.24 20.54 -10.36
C CYS A 67 -4.57 19.99 -10.93
N PRO A 68 -5.54 19.55 -10.10
CA PRO A 68 -6.81 19.03 -10.59
C PRO A 68 -7.69 20.12 -11.22
N HIS A 69 -7.43 21.40 -10.94
CA HIS A 69 -8.24 22.52 -11.46
C HIS A 69 -7.74 23.08 -12.79
N CYS A 70 -6.42 23.31 -12.91
CA CYS A 70 -5.84 23.97 -14.08
C CYS A 70 -4.78 23.12 -14.80
N LEU A 71 -4.54 21.88 -14.34
CA LEU A 71 -3.56 20.94 -14.89
C LEU A 71 -2.10 21.44 -14.89
N ALA A 72 -1.82 22.57 -14.24
CA ALA A 72 -0.47 23.08 -14.08
C ALA A 72 0.40 22.06 -13.32
N ALA A 73 1.66 21.94 -13.75
CA ALA A 73 2.63 21.11 -13.06
C ALA A 73 2.86 21.64 -11.64
N ARG A 74 2.66 20.78 -10.63
CA ARG A 74 2.98 21.10 -9.25
C ARG A 74 4.43 20.74 -8.96
N ARG A 75 5.12 21.59 -8.18
CA ARG A 75 6.47 21.29 -7.70
C ARG A 75 6.41 20.21 -6.62
N ILE A 76 7.34 19.25 -6.66
CA ILE A 76 7.51 18.24 -5.61
C ILE A 76 8.18 18.90 -4.40
N LYS A 77 7.58 18.77 -3.22
CA LYS A 77 8.21 19.17 -1.93
C LYS A 77 9.14 18.08 -1.42
N GLY A 78 8.76 16.83 -1.57
CA GLY A 78 9.58 15.69 -1.17
C GLY A 78 8.80 14.39 -1.12
N LYS A 79 9.51 13.32 -0.77
CA LYS A 79 8.89 12.03 -0.48
C LYS A 79 8.23 12.06 0.89
N GLN A 80 7.20 11.24 1.05
CA GLN A 80 6.52 11.00 2.32
C GLN A 80 6.25 9.51 2.47
N LYS A 81 6.02 9.09 3.72
CA LYS A 81 5.60 7.73 4.05
C LYS A 81 4.39 7.78 4.98
N ILE A 82 3.40 6.94 4.72
CA ILE A 82 2.25 6.72 5.60
C ILE A 82 2.30 5.30 6.17
N ARG A 83 1.61 5.09 7.29
CA ARG A 83 1.38 3.77 7.88
C ARG A 83 -0.03 3.33 7.53
N TYR A 84 -0.19 2.52 6.49
CA TYR A 84 -1.49 2.06 6.03
C TYR A 84 -1.88 0.76 6.75
N ARG A 85 -3.02 0.75 7.43
CA ARG A 85 -3.48 -0.37 8.27
C ARG A 85 -4.31 -1.33 7.43
N THR A 86 -3.97 -2.62 7.47
CA THR A 86 -4.72 -3.70 6.80
C THR A 86 -5.07 -4.81 7.79
N LEU A 87 -5.93 -5.74 7.37
CA LEU A 87 -6.25 -6.94 8.16
C LEU A 87 -5.01 -7.82 8.42
N PHE A 88 -4.01 -7.73 7.55
CA PHE A 88 -2.78 -8.53 7.63
C PHE A 88 -1.65 -7.78 8.32
N GLY A 89 -1.92 -6.60 8.90
CA GLY A 89 -0.94 -5.78 9.60
C GLY A 89 -0.77 -4.39 8.99
N VAL A 90 0.15 -3.62 9.55
CA VAL A 90 0.44 -2.25 9.12
C VAL A 90 1.56 -2.27 8.08
N ILE A 91 1.31 -1.70 6.91
CA ILE A 91 2.28 -1.61 5.81
C ILE A 91 2.77 -0.16 5.63
N PRO A 92 4.07 0.06 5.42
CA PRO A 92 4.58 1.37 5.02
C PRO A 92 4.30 1.61 3.53
N VAL A 93 3.71 2.76 3.20
CA VAL A 93 3.46 3.17 1.81
C VAL A 93 4.14 4.51 1.55
N SER A 94 4.95 4.57 0.51
CA SER A 94 5.69 5.76 0.09
C SER A 94 4.95 6.50 -1.02
N GLY A 95 5.12 7.81 -1.06
CA GLY A 95 4.53 8.64 -2.11
C GLY A 95 5.08 10.06 -2.08
N LEU A 96 4.38 10.99 -2.74
CA LEU A 96 4.87 12.35 -2.91
C LEU A 96 4.03 13.39 -2.17
N ARG A 97 4.73 14.35 -1.57
CA ARG A 97 4.15 15.61 -1.13
C ARG A 97 4.48 16.69 -2.17
N VAL A 98 3.47 17.42 -2.60
CA VAL A 98 3.59 18.47 -3.63
C VAL A 98 3.18 19.82 -3.07
N TYR A 99 3.69 20.91 -3.66
CA TYR A 99 3.17 22.25 -3.41
C TYR A 99 1.79 22.39 -4.06
N ARG A 100 0.85 23.01 -3.35
CA ARG A 100 -0.44 23.36 -3.94
C ARG A 100 -0.26 24.40 -5.05
N CYS A 101 -1.11 24.33 -6.06
CA CYS A 101 -1.14 25.31 -7.13
C CYS A 101 -1.65 26.66 -6.58
N ARG A 102 -1.29 27.76 -7.25
CA ARG A 102 -1.79 29.10 -6.88
C ARG A 102 -3.28 29.28 -7.11
N CYS A 103 -3.91 28.43 -7.94
CA CYS A 103 -5.35 28.46 -8.18
C CYS A 103 -6.14 27.65 -7.13
N GLU A 104 -5.48 26.97 -6.20
CA GLU A 104 -6.14 26.28 -5.10
C GLU A 104 -6.33 27.25 -3.93
N GLU A 105 -7.56 27.43 -3.49
CA GLU A 105 -7.85 28.08 -2.21
C GLU A 105 -7.62 27.07 -1.07
N SER A 106 -6.56 27.28 -0.29
CA SER A 106 -6.24 26.42 0.86
C SER A 106 -5.35 27.13 1.87
N ASP A 107 -5.56 26.84 3.15
CA ASP A 107 -4.72 27.31 4.26
C ASP A 107 -3.33 26.66 4.28
N THR A 108 -3.14 25.58 3.50
CA THR A 108 -1.89 24.81 3.48
C THR A 108 -1.11 25.03 2.19
N LYS A 109 0.21 25.22 2.30
CA LYS A 109 1.07 25.38 1.11
C LYS A 109 1.33 24.09 0.32
N THR A 110 1.15 22.93 0.96
CA THR A 110 1.55 21.63 0.40
C THR A 110 0.53 20.55 0.75
N VAL A 111 0.31 19.63 -0.17
CA VAL A 111 -0.64 18.51 -0.04
C VAL A 111 0.07 17.17 -0.21
N SER A 112 -0.43 16.16 0.49
CA SER A 112 0.01 14.78 0.42
C SER A 112 -0.93 14.01 -0.50
N LEU A 113 -0.44 13.60 -1.67
CA LEU A 113 -1.28 12.86 -2.63
C LEU A 113 -1.72 11.50 -2.08
N LEU A 114 -0.92 10.90 -1.19
CA LEU A 114 -1.33 9.69 -0.48
C LEU A 114 -2.44 9.91 0.53
N SER A 115 -2.51 11.07 1.18
CA SER A 115 -3.60 11.35 2.13
C SER A 115 -4.93 11.44 1.38
N ASP A 116 -4.91 12.10 0.23
CA ASP A 116 -6.08 12.24 -0.64
C ASP A 116 -6.55 10.88 -1.16
N TRP A 117 -5.62 9.98 -1.50
CA TRP A 117 -5.93 8.63 -1.98
C TRP A 117 -6.35 7.64 -0.89
N ALA A 118 -5.60 7.58 0.21
CA ALA A 118 -5.70 6.53 1.21
C ALA A 118 -6.72 6.83 2.33
N GLY A 119 -7.29 8.04 2.36
CA GLY A 119 -8.22 8.50 3.40
C GLY A 119 -7.63 8.37 4.79
N ASP A 120 -8.34 7.70 5.71
CA ASP A 120 -7.93 7.50 7.11
C ASP A 120 -6.81 6.45 7.31
N TYR A 121 -5.99 6.22 6.28
CA TYR A 121 -4.88 5.27 6.27
C TYR A 121 -5.25 3.86 6.74
N SER A 122 -6.49 3.43 6.49
CA SER A 122 -7.01 2.14 6.92
C SER A 122 -7.82 1.49 5.82
N HIS A 123 -7.49 0.24 5.48
CA HIS A 123 -8.18 -0.52 4.46
C HIS A 123 -9.66 -0.72 4.84
N PRO A 124 -10.61 -0.55 3.90
CA PRO A 124 -12.05 -0.68 4.19
C PRO A 124 -12.42 -2.01 4.85
N ALA A 125 -11.79 -3.11 4.44
CA ALA A 125 -12.03 -4.42 5.05
C ALA A 125 -11.60 -4.48 6.54
N LEU A 126 -10.54 -3.77 6.94
CA LEU A 126 -10.16 -3.67 8.35
C LEU A 126 -11.22 -2.91 9.14
N LYS A 127 -11.65 -1.74 8.62
CA LYS A 127 -12.72 -0.94 9.25
C LYS A 127 -14.01 -1.75 9.41
N TYR A 128 -14.40 -2.49 8.38
CA TYR A 128 -15.60 -3.34 8.44
C TYR A 128 -15.52 -4.37 9.58
N ILE A 129 -14.38 -5.07 9.70
CA ILE A 129 -14.18 -6.05 10.76
C ILE A 129 -14.18 -5.35 12.13
N GLU A 130 -13.44 -4.25 12.30
CA GLU A 130 -13.43 -3.48 13.56
C GLU A 130 -14.84 -3.04 13.98
N THR A 131 -15.63 -2.47 13.07
CA THR A 131 -17.01 -2.05 13.33
C THR A 131 -17.91 -3.23 13.67
N ARG A 132 -17.80 -4.35 12.94
CA ARG A 132 -18.59 -5.56 13.20
C ARG A 132 -18.26 -6.16 14.57
N TRP A 133 -16.99 -6.17 14.97
CA TRP A 133 -16.59 -6.61 16.31
C TRP A 133 -17.12 -5.68 17.39
N ALA A 134 -17.02 -4.36 17.20
CA ALA A 134 -17.57 -3.39 18.13
C ALA A 134 -19.08 -3.56 18.34
N SER A 135 -19.84 -3.82 17.27
CA SER A 135 -21.30 -4.03 17.37
C SER A 135 -21.71 -5.34 18.05
N MET A 136 -20.79 -6.31 18.21
CA MET A 136 -21.08 -7.57 18.92
C MET A 136 -20.77 -7.49 20.42
N ILE A 137 -19.98 -6.50 20.84
CA ILE A 137 -19.53 -6.32 22.24
C ILE A 137 -20.31 -5.17 22.93
N SER A 138 -20.96 -4.31 22.15
CA SER A 138 -21.90 -3.29 22.63
C SER A 138 -23.25 -3.88 22.99
#